data_AF-A0A366W8P7-F1
#
_entry.id   AF-A0A366W8P7-F1
#
_cell.length_a   1.000
_cell.length_b   1.000
_cell.length_c   1.000
_cell.angle_alpha   90.00
_cell.angle_beta   90.00
_cell.angle_gamma   90.00
#
_symmetry.space_group_name_H-M   'P 1'
#
loop_
_entity.id
_entity.type
_entity.pdbx_description
1 polymer ?
#
loop_
_entity_poly.entity_id
_entity_poly.type
_entity_poly.pdbx_seq_one_letter_code
_entity_poly.pdbx_strand_id
1 'polypeptide(L)'
;MDDTRSPPISANLIWSLRALAQDAETQFRLYQCYDEAADDLVLDFESHLRSEPANFLSENPDIKCLDDLITSKSGIVGYWNKDAMLHSKFWQNIRTNAKMILLQREFPVTAPEPLNFTFINVDEADRRWNLFARLRAIIGL
;
A
#
# COMPACT_ATOMS: atom_id res chain seq x y z
N MET A 1 27.09 -14.06 19.62
CA MET A 1 26.54 -14.39 18.29
C MET A 1 25.33 -13.50 18.16
N ASP A 2 25.48 -12.43 17.39
CA ASP A 2 24.47 -11.39 17.25
C ASP A 2 23.41 -11.93 16.29
N ASP A 3 22.23 -12.24 16.82
CA ASP A 3 21.08 -12.65 16.01
C ASP A 3 20.70 -11.45 15.14
N THR A 4 21.22 -11.43 13.92
CA THR A 4 20.77 -10.53 12.85
C THR A 4 19.33 -10.89 12.45
N ARG A 5 18.37 -10.74 13.36
CA ARG A 5 16.97 -10.66 13.00
C ARG A 5 16.78 -9.32 12.33
N SER A 6 16.43 -9.35 11.04
CA SER A 6 15.87 -8.18 10.36
C SER A 6 14.84 -7.52 11.28
N PRO A 7 14.83 -6.19 11.39
CA PRO A 7 13.91 -5.49 12.27
C PRO A 7 12.48 -5.99 11.98
N PRO A 8 11.70 -6.29 13.03
CA PRO A 8 10.36 -6.80 12.85
C PRO A 8 9.53 -5.75 12.09
N ILE A 9 8.87 -6.20 11.02
CA ILE A 9 7.94 -5.38 10.24
C ILE A 9 6.90 -4.77 11.19
N SER A 10 6.60 -3.48 11.03
CA SER A 10 5.58 -2.83 11.86
C SER A 10 4.20 -3.45 11.67
N ALA A 11 3.36 -3.37 12.71
CA ALA A 11 1.97 -3.82 12.65
C ALA A 11 1.17 -3.11 11.54
N ASN A 12 1.49 -1.85 11.26
CA ASN A 12 0.85 -1.05 10.23
C ASN A 12 1.21 -1.55 8.83
N LEU A 13 2.48 -1.89 8.58
CA LEU A 13 2.88 -2.46 7.30
C LEU A 13 2.29 -3.87 7.11
N ILE A 14 2.20 -4.67 8.17
CA ILE A 14 1.47 -5.95 8.15
C ILE A 14 -0.01 -5.71 7.80
N TRP A 15 -0.65 -4.69 8.37
CA TRP A 15 -2.03 -4.32 8.05
C TRP A 15 -2.17 -4.00 6.55
N SER A 16 -1.30 -3.17 5.97
CA SER A 16 -1.36 -2.83 4.55
C SER A 16 -1.12 -4.03 3.63
N LEU A 17 -0.17 -4.90 3.97
CA LEU A 17 0.05 -6.14 3.23
C LEU A 17 -1.20 -7.03 3.24
N ARG A 18 -1.86 -7.14 4.41
CA ARG A 18 -3.13 -7.87 4.54
C ARG A 18 -4.23 -7.25 3.70
N ALA A 19 -4.36 -5.92 3.69
CA ALA A 19 -5.34 -5.22 2.87
C ALA A 19 -5.08 -5.41 1.36
N LEU A 20 -3.82 -5.27 0.92
CA LEU A 20 -3.41 -5.47 -0.48
C LEU A 20 -3.62 -6.91 -0.95
N ALA A 21 -3.50 -7.91 -0.07
CA ALA A 21 -3.66 -9.32 -0.41
C ALA A 21 -5.11 -9.75 -0.65
N GLN A 22 -6.10 -8.94 -0.26
CA GLN A 22 -7.52 -9.30 -0.41
C GLN A 22 -8.03 -9.18 -1.84
N ASP A 23 -9.16 -9.82 -2.12
CA ASP A 23 -9.90 -9.62 -3.36
C ASP A 23 -10.45 -8.17 -3.48
N ALA A 24 -10.88 -7.80 -4.68
CA ALA A 24 -11.35 -6.44 -4.96
C ALA A 24 -12.55 -6.03 -4.09
N GLU A 25 -13.51 -6.93 -3.85
CA GLU A 25 -14.71 -6.61 -3.08
C GLU A 25 -14.38 -6.34 -1.60
N THR A 26 -13.51 -7.16 -1.02
CA THR A 26 -13.00 -6.97 0.33
C THR A 26 -12.17 -5.69 0.43
N GLN A 27 -11.34 -5.40 -0.57
CA GLN A 27 -10.58 -4.15 -0.68
C GLN A 27 -11.49 -2.91 -0.67
N PHE A 28 -12.57 -2.90 -1.46
CA PHE A 28 -13.53 -1.78 -1.44
C PHE A 28 -14.23 -1.63 -0.10
N ARG A 29 -14.57 -2.74 0.56
CA ARG A 29 -15.23 -2.73 1.88
C ARG A 29 -14.35 -2.11 2.97
N LEU A 30 -13.03 -2.28 2.90
CA LEU A 30 -12.11 -1.70 3.88
C LEU A 30 -12.17 -0.17 3.93
N TYR A 31 -12.42 0.49 2.80
CA TYR A 31 -12.43 1.96 2.69
C TYR A 31 -13.84 2.55 2.63
N GLN A 32 -14.87 1.71 2.55
CA GLN A 32 -16.27 2.15 2.37
C GLN A 32 -16.48 3.11 1.17
N CYS A 33 -15.52 3.15 0.25
CA CYS A 33 -15.48 4.00 -0.92
C CYS A 33 -14.95 3.17 -2.10
N TYR A 34 -15.70 3.12 -3.20
CA TYR A 34 -15.31 2.29 -4.35
C TYR A 34 -14.36 3.03 -5.32
N ASP A 35 -14.49 4.35 -5.39
CA ASP A 35 -13.78 5.13 -6.41
C ASP A 35 -12.35 5.48 -5.98
N GLU A 36 -12.13 5.69 -4.68
CA GLU A 36 -10.83 6.10 -4.11
C GLU A 36 -10.03 4.94 -3.49
N ALA A 37 -10.63 3.76 -3.29
CA ALA A 37 -9.98 2.63 -2.63
C ALA A 37 -8.65 2.20 -3.28
N ALA A 38 -8.52 2.36 -4.60
CA ALA A 38 -7.29 2.02 -5.31
C ALA A 38 -6.12 2.89 -4.83
N ASP A 39 -6.36 4.20 -4.73
CA ASP A 39 -5.37 5.17 -4.30
C ASP A 39 -5.12 5.04 -2.80
N ASP A 40 -6.17 4.98 -1.98
CA ASP A 40 -6.03 4.89 -0.52
C ASP A 40 -5.28 3.63 -0.09
N LEU A 41 -5.51 2.47 -0.73
CA LEU A 41 -4.75 1.23 -0.47
C LEU A 41 -3.24 1.40 -0.66
N VAL A 42 -2.86 2.04 -1.76
CA VAL A 42 -1.46 2.22 -2.12
C VAL A 42 -0.82 3.28 -1.25
N LEU A 43 -1.54 4.37 -0.98
CA LEU A 43 -1.08 5.44 -0.09
C LEU A 43 -0.84 4.95 1.33
N ASP A 44 -1.73 4.10 1.87
CA ASP A 44 -1.55 3.51 3.19
C ASP A 44 -0.32 2.60 3.21
N PHE A 45 -0.13 1.77 2.19
CA PHE A 45 1.08 0.94 2.06
C PHE A 45 2.36 1.79 2.01
N GLU A 46 2.42 2.81 1.16
CA GLU A 46 3.58 3.70 1.03
C GLU A 46 3.84 4.51 2.32
N SER A 47 2.77 4.93 3.01
CA SER A 47 2.87 5.65 4.28
C SER A 47 3.46 4.75 5.38
N HIS A 48 2.95 3.52 5.50
CA HIS A 48 3.45 2.56 6.48
C HIS A 48 4.87 2.11 6.15
N LEU A 49 5.19 1.90 4.87
CA LEU A 49 6.55 1.57 4.43
C LEU A 49 7.55 2.70 4.74
N ARG A 50 7.17 3.97 4.54
CA ARG A 50 8.01 5.12 4.90
C ARG A 50 8.25 5.28 6.40
N SER A 51 7.43 4.64 7.22
CA SER A 51 7.59 4.64 8.68
C SER A 51 8.61 3.60 9.16
N GLU A 52 9.06 2.71 8.27
CA GLU A 52 10.10 1.72 8.56
C GLU A 52 11.51 2.36 8.54
N PRO A 53 12.53 1.70 9.12
CA PRO A 53 13.92 2.16 9.09
C PRO A 53 14.44 2.40 7.66
N ALA A 54 15.39 3.34 7.50
CA ALA A 54 15.90 3.74 6.18
C ALA A 54 16.53 2.59 5.35
N ASN A 55 17.10 1.58 6.02
CA ASN A 55 17.68 0.38 5.40
C ASN A 55 16.68 -0.76 5.19
N PHE A 56 15.41 -0.58 5.57
CA PHE A 56 14.41 -1.65 5.60
C PHE A 56 14.24 -2.36 4.25
N LEU A 57 14.11 -1.63 3.14
CA LEU A 57 13.93 -2.23 1.81
C LEU A 57 15.15 -3.02 1.34
N SER A 58 16.36 -2.64 1.76
CA SER A 58 17.58 -3.40 1.48
C SER A 58 17.62 -4.73 2.22
N GLU A 59 16.98 -4.80 3.39
CA GLU A 59 16.89 -5.99 4.23
C GLU A 59 15.64 -6.85 3.94
N ASN A 60 14.68 -6.31 3.18
CA ASN A 60 13.40 -6.93 2.87
C ASN A 60 13.13 -6.90 1.34
N PRO A 61 13.88 -7.69 0.54
CA PRO A 61 13.83 -7.63 -0.92
C PRO A 61 12.49 -8.07 -1.53
N ASP A 62 11.74 -8.91 -0.83
CA ASP A 62 10.36 -9.30 -1.16
C ASP A 62 9.40 -8.10 -1.09
N ILE A 63 9.49 -7.28 -0.03
CA ILE A 63 8.70 -6.04 0.10
C ILE A 63 9.18 -5.01 -0.93
N LYS A 64 10.48 -4.91 -1.16
CA LYS A 64 11.04 -4.04 -2.21
C LYS A 64 10.47 -4.40 -3.59
N CYS A 65 10.34 -5.69 -3.91
CA CYS A 65 9.76 -6.13 -5.19
C CYS A 65 8.30 -5.65 -5.34
N LEU A 66 7.51 -5.73 -4.26
CA LEU A 66 6.13 -5.21 -4.26
C LEU A 66 6.10 -3.68 -4.41
N ASP A 67 6.98 -2.97 -3.71
CA ASP A 67 7.12 -1.51 -3.82
C ASP A 67 7.53 -1.08 -5.24
N ASP A 68 8.51 -1.75 -5.85
CA ASP A 68 8.93 -1.52 -7.23
C ASP A 68 7.77 -1.79 -8.21
N LEU A 69 6.98 -2.84 -7.99
CA LEU A 69 5.81 -3.17 -8.81
C LEU A 69 4.78 -2.04 -8.77
N ILE A 70 4.42 -1.56 -7.57
CA ILE A 70 3.48 -0.45 -7.38
C ILE A 70 4.03 0.82 -8.04
N THR A 71 5.29 1.15 -7.75
CA THR A 71 5.97 2.33 -8.28
C THR A 71 6.07 2.31 -9.82
N SER A 72 6.15 1.13 -10.44
CA SER A 72 6.23 0.99 -11.91
C SER A 72 5.04 1.60 -12.67
N LYS A 73 3.92 1.86 -11.99
CA LYS A 73 2.72 2.50 -12.56
C LYS A 73 2.40 3.84 -11.92
N SER A 74 3.25 4.36 -11.05
CA SER A 74 3.07 5.67 -10.43
C SER A 74 2.98 6.76 -11.50
N GLY A 75 2.02 7.67 -11.36
CA GLY A 75 1.77 8.75 -12.32
C GLY A 75 1.06 8.32 -13.62
N ILE A 76 0.76 7.03 -13.82
CA ILE A 76 0.04 6.55 -15.00
C ILE A 76 -1.46 6.46 -14.71
N VAL A 77 -2.25 7.28 -15.41
CA VAL A 77 -3.71 7.25 -15.34
C VAL A 77 -4.24 5.90 -15.81
N GLY A 78 -5.26 5.38 -15.13
CA GLY A 78 -5.96 4.16 -15.54
C GLY A 78 -5.56 2.90 -14.77
N TYR A 79 -4.49 2.91 -13.99
CA TYR A 79 -4.10 1.79 -13.12
C TYR A 79 -4.63 1.91 -11.69
N TRP A 80 -5.01 3.13 -11.29
CA TRP A 80 -5.44 3.49 -9.95
C TRP A 80 -6.92 3.86 -9.94
N ASN A 81 -7.77 2.91 -10.34
CA ASN A 81 -9.21 3.09 -10.34
C ASN A 81 -9.92 1.76 -10.12
N LYS A 82 -11.23 1.86 -9.88
CA LYS A 82 -12.14 0.73 -9.65
C LYS A 82 -12.06 -0.34 -10.76
N ASP A 83 -12.07 0.06 -12.03
CA ASP A 83 -12.05 -0.87 -13.16
C ASP A 83 -10.75 -1.69 -13.17
N ALA A 84 -9.60 -1.02 -12.97
CA ALA A 84 -8.31 -1.66 -12.87
C ALA A 84 -8.23 -2.62 -11.67
N MET A 85 -8.77 -2.23 -10.52
CA MET A 85 -8.82 -3.11 -9.35
C MET A 85 -9.59 -4.41 -9.63
N LEU A 86 -10.71 -4.32 -10.35
CA LEU A 86 -11.56 -5.47 -10.65
C LEU A 86 -10.95 -6.38 -11.73
N HIS A 87 -10.34 -5.80 -12.76
CA HIS A 87 -10.08 -6.53 -14.00
C HIS A 87 -8.61 -6.59 -14.43
N SER A 88 -7.75 -5.72 -13.90
CA SER A 88 -6.37 -5.65 -14.37
C SER A 88 -5.51 -6.78 -13.80
N LYS A 89 -4.62 -7.31 -14.67
CA LYS A 89 -3.53 -8.19 -14.25
C LYS A 89 -2.58 -7.50 -13.28
N PHE A 90 -2.44 -6.18 -13.38
CA PHE A 90 -1.60 -5.39 -12.49
C PHE A 90 -2.04 -5.52 -11.02
N TRP A 91 -3.32 -5.30 -10.72
CA TRP A 91 -3.85 -5.48 -9.38
C TRP A 91 -3.84 -6.93 -8.92
N GLN A 92 -4.03 -7.89 -9.82
CA GLN A 92 -3.85 -9.32 -9.50
C GLN A 92 -2.41 -9.62 -9.08
N ASN A 93 -1.42 -9.00 -9.73
CA ASN A 93 -0.02 -9.14 -9.37
C ASN A 93 0.27 -8.52 -7.99
N ILE A 94 -0.27 -7.34 -7.69
CA ILE A 94 -0.15 -6.72 -6.36
C ILE A 94 -0.68 -7.67 -5.28
N ARG A 95 -1.91 -8.16 -5.44
CA ARG A 95 -2.55 -9.09 -4.49
C ARG A 95 -1.71 -10.35 -4.27
N THR A 96 -1.22 -10.93 -5.36
CA THR A 96 -0.42 -12.16 -5.32
C THR A 96 0.90 -11.94 -4.58
N ASN A 97 1.62 -10.85 -4.87
CA ASN A 97 2.89 -10.53 -4.20
C ASN A 97 2.67 -10.27 -2.70
N ALA A 98 1.67 -9.44 -2.34
CA ALA A 98 1.33 -9.18 -0.95
C ALA A 98 0.98 -10.47 -0.18
N LYS A 99 0.16 -11.35 -0.79
CA LYS A 99 -0.20 -12.65 -0.21
C LYS A 99 1.02 -13.56 -0.01
N MET A 100 1.94 -13.59 -0.97
CA MET A 100 3.16 -14.40 -0.86
C MET A 100 4.07 -13.91 0.26
N ILE A 101 4.24 -12.59 0.42
CA ILE A 101 4.99 -11.99 1.53
C ILE A 101 4.41 -12.44 2.88
N LEU A 102 3.08 -12.34 3.05
CA LEU A 102 2.41 -12.76 4.28
C LEU A 102 2.63 -14.26 4.57
N LEU A 103 2.49 -15.12 3.56
CA LEU A 103 2.67 -16.57 3.72
C LEU A 103 4.11 -16.95 4.06
N GLN A 104 5.10 -16.36 3.39
CA GLN A 104 6.52 -16.64 3.62
C GLN A 104 7.00 -16.20 5.00
N ARG A 105 6.36 -15.17 5.56
CA ARG A 105 6.67 -14.60 6.86
C ARG A 105 5.72 -15.07 7.97
N GLU A 106 4.88 -16.07 7.68
CA GLU A 106 3.92 -16.67 8.62
C GLU A 106 2.93 -15.66 9.24
N PHE A 107 2.61 -14.59 8.53
CA PHE A 107 1.60 -13.62 8.94
C PHE A 107 0.19 -14.03 8.51
N PRO A 108 -0.86 -13.58 9.23
CA PRO A 108 -2.24 -13.82 8.83
C PRO A 108 -2.53 -13.25 7.44
N VAL A 109 -3.20 -14.04 6.60
CA VAL A 109 -3.67 -13.61 5.26
C VAL A 109 -5.11 -13.11 5.31
N THR A 110 -5.78 -13.22 6.46
CA THR A 110 -7.15 -12.76 6.65
C THR A 110 -7.23 -11.25 6.47
N ALA A 111 -8.36 -10.77 5.95
CA ALA A 111 -8.65 -9.35 5.85
C ALA A 111 -8.42 -8.67 7.21
N PRO A 112 -7.74 -7.51 7.24
CA PRO A 112 -7.59 -6.77 8.47
C PRO A 112 -8.91 -6.10 8.86
N GLU A 113 -9.02 -5.68 10.11
CA GLU A 113 -10.13 -4.81 10.52
C GLU A 113 -10.05 -3.50 9.72
N PRO A 114 -11.19 -2.95 9.26
CA PRO A 114 -11.21 -1.63 8.64
C PRO A 114 -10.56 -0.61 9.57
N LEU A 115 -9.76 0.30 9.01
CA LEU A 115 -9.30 1.45 9.76
C LEU A 115 -10.54 2.24 10.18
N ASN A 116 -10.71 2.51 11.48
CA ASN A 116 -11.75 3.39 11.97
C ASN A 116 -11.44 4.83 11.54
N PHE A 117 -11.65 5.14 10.26
CA PHE A 117 -11.60 6.51 9.76
C PHE A 117 -12.82 7.24 10.34
N THR A 118 -12.59 7.96 11.44
CA THR A 118 -13.54 8.98 11.85
C THR A 118 -13.40 10.08 10.81
N PHE A 119 -14.36 10.20 9.88
CA PHE A 119 -14.35 11.21 8.82
C PHE A 119 -14.12 12.60 9.44
N ILE A 120 -12.89 13.12 9.33
CA ILE A 120 -12.63 14.53 9.60
C ILE A 120 -13.08 15.27 8.35
N ASN A 121 -14.04 16.18 8.56
CA ASN A 121 -14.73 16.98 7.58
C ASN A 121 -13.78 17.58 6.51
N VAL A 122 -14.11 17.31 5.24
CA VAL A 122 -13.86 17.93 3.90
C VAL A 122 -12.88 19.13 3.70
N ASP A 123 -12.23 19.70 4.71
CA ASP A 123 -11.25 20.81 4.53
C ASP A 123 -9.81 20.33 4.24
N GLU A 124 -9.54 19.01 4.30
CA GLU A 124 -8.17 18.48 4.15
C GLU A 124 -7.83 17.98 2.73
N ALA A 125 -8.79 18.01 1.81
CA ALA A 125 -8.57 17.72 0.38
C ALA A 125 -7.56 18.69 -0.26
N ASP A 126 -7.51 19.94 0.20
CA ASP A 126 -6.53 20.95 -0.24
C ASP A 126 -5.10 20.67 0.25
N ARG A 127 -4.92 19.86 1.31
CA ARG A 127 -3.59 19.39 1.72
C ARG A 127 -3.11 18.21 0.88
N ARG A 128 -4.02 17.32 0.46
CA ARG A 128 -3.69 16.20 -0.44
C ARG A 128 -3.18 16.71 -1.79
N TRP A 129 -3.82 17.73 -2.41
CA TRP A 129 -3.34 18.33 -3.66
C TRP A 129 -1.99 19.07 -3.53
N ASN A 130 -1.75 19.75 -2.41
CA ASN A 130 -0.46 20.41 -2.15
C ASN A 130 0.71 19.42 -1.93
N LEU A 131 0.43 18.19 -1.50
CA LEU A 131 1.45 17.13 -1.46
C LEU A 131 1.84 16.68 -2.87
N PHE A 132 0.87 16.53 -3.78
CA PHE A 132 1.13 16.23 -5.20
C PHE A 132 1.96 17.33 -5.89
N ALA A 133 1.73 18.60 -5.55
CA ALA A 133 2.51 19.72 -6.09
C ALA A 133 3.94 19.80 -5.52
N ARG A 134 4.13 19.51 -4.22
CA ARG A 134 5.47 19.47 -3.60
C ARG A 134 6.28 18.24 -4.03
N LEU A 135 5.62 17.12 -4.38
CA LEU A 135 6.26 15.96 -4.98
C LEU A 135 6.88 16.27 -6.36
N ARG A 136 6.29 17.17 -7.16
CA ARG A 136 6.87 17.62 -8.43
C ARG A 136 8.12 18.50 -8.25
N ALA A 137 8.15 19.34 -7.22
CA ALA A 137 9.23 20.33 -7.06
C ALA A 137 10.54 19.76 -6.50
N ILE A 138 10.50 18.64 -5.75
CA ILE A 138 11.70 18.06 -5.10
C ILE A 138 12.48 17.13 -6.06
N ILE A 139 11.84 16.61 -7.12
CA ILE A 139 12.49 15.69 -8.08
C ILE A 139 12.99 16.43 -9.34
N GLY A 140 12.78 17.75 -9.45
CA GLY A 140 13.37 18.56 -10.53
C GLY A 140 12.97 18.06 -11.94
N LEU A 141 11.68 18.17 -12.26
CA LEU A 141 11.16 18.13 -13.63
C LEU A 141 10.31 19.37 -13.90
#